data_AF-A0A7R9V0T4-F1
#
_entry.id   AF-A0A7R9V0T4-F1
#
_cell.length_a   1.000
_cell.length_b   1.000
_cell.length_c   1.000
_cell.angle_alpha   90.00
_cell.angle_beta   90.00
_cell.angle_gamma   90.00
#
_symmetry.space_group_name_H-M   'P 1'
#
loop_
_entity.id
_entity.type
_entity.pdbx_description
1 polymer ?
#
loop_
_entity_poly.entity_id
_entity_poly.type
_entity_poly.pdbx_seq_one_letter_code
_entity_poly.pdbx_strand_id
1 'polypeptide(L)'
;AEPVTDKPNGEPVPRDGRLLLCRVGMAGEELTGVKRSPLVTPAAACALAMVAASGAAFYCAAHVLLGAHSGGSAAHPVGVMFGTLAMPPLAILWLAFVVPLFVFVSCQDDFRGSNPLSPLGYLHIARRVYHAMANRGDLKLSSKDL
;
A
#
# COMPACT_ATOMS: atom_id res chain seq x y z
N ALA A 1 8.99 -16.30 -60.65
CA ALA A 1 8.89 -16.47 -59.19
C ALA A 1 9.83 -15.47 -58.56
N GLU A 2 9.27 -14.35 -58.09
CA GLU A 2 10.05 -13.27 -57.47
C GLU A 2 10.11 -13.51 -55.95
N PRO A 3 11.23 -13.17 -55.28
CA PRO A 3 11.37 -13.34 -53.84
C PRO A 3 10.64 -12.20 -53.11
N VAL A 4 9.69 -12.58 -52.25
CA VAL A 4 9.02 -11.67 -51.30
C VAL A 4 9.99 -11.40 -50.16
N THR A 5 10.61 -10.21 -50.17
CA THR A 5 11.37 -9.69 -49.03
C THR A 5 10.43 -9.10 -47.99
N ASP A 6 10.25 -9.84 -46.89
CA ASP A 6 9.56 -9.41 -45.69
C ASP A 6 10.47 -8.41 -44.92
N LYS A 7 10.01 -7.18 -44.73
CA LYS A 7 10.70 -6.16 -43.93
C LYS A 7 10.13 -6.18 -42.51
N PRO A 8 10.94 -6.39 -41.46
CA PRO A 8 10.48 -6.21 -40.09
C PRO A 8 10.41 -4.70 -39.79
N ASN A 9 9.21 -4.12 -39.88
CA ASN A 9 8.93 -2.79 -39.32
C ASN A 9 8.82 -2.92 -37.79
N GLY A 10 9.97 -3.06 -37.14
CA GLY A 10 10.10 -2.82 -35.70
C GLY A 10 10.32 -1.34 -35.46
N GLU A 11 9.25 -0.58 -35.28
CA GLU A 11 9.39 0.76 -34.70
C GLU A 11 9.92 0.64 -33.25
N PRO A 12 11.03 1.30 -32.90
CA PRO A 12 11.48 1.36 -31.53
C PRO A 12 10.49 2.22 -30.72
N VAL A 13 9.67 1.58 -29.90
CA VAL A 13 8.88 2.27 -28.88
C VAL A 13 9.84 3.11 -28.02
N PRO A 14 9.68 4.44 -27.95
CA PRO A 14 10.55 5.27 -27.15
C PRO A 14 10.36 4.90 -25.68
N ARG A 15 11.36 4.20 -25.12
CA ARG A 15 11.55 4.05 -23.68
C ARG A 15 11.97 5.40 -23.12
N ASP A 16 11.04 6.36 -23.09
CA ASP A 16 11.18 7.55 -22.25
C ASP A 16 11.01 7.11 -20.79
N GLY A 17 12.12 6.60 -20.26
CA GLY A 17 12.38 6.27 -18.88
C GLY A 17 12.48 7.52 -18.01
N ARG A 18 11.51 8.44 -18.11
CA ARG A 18 11.22 9.36 -17.01
C ARG A 18 10.60 8.55 -15.88
N LEU A 19 11.47 7.90 -15.13
CA LEU A 19 11.24 7.48 -13.75
C LEU A 19 10.90 8.76 -12.96
N LEU A 20 9.61 9.05 -12.85
CA LEU A 20 9.11 9.86 -11.74
C LEU A 20 9.32 9.01 -10.47
N LEU A 21 10.55 9.04 -9.97
CA LEU A 21 10.84 8.69 -8.60
C LEU A 21 10.01 9.66 -7.75
N CYS A 22 8.94 9.18 -7.09
CA CYS A 22 8.51 9.80 -5.84
C CYS A 22 9.64 9.59 -4.84
N ARG A 23 10.69 10.43 -4.99
CA ARG A 23 11.82 10.50 -4.08
C ARG A 23 11.25 11.12 -2.81
N VAL A 24 10.90 10.28 -1.85
CA VAL A 24 10.81 10.68 -0.43
C VAL A 24 12.24 11.00 0.01
N GLY A 25 12.74 12.14 -0.46
CA GLY A 25 14.10 12.60 -0.25
C GLY A 25 14.12 13.67 0.82
N MET A 26 14.51 13.29 2.03
CA MET A 26 15.09 14.19 3.03
C MET A 26 16.54 14.54 2.64
N ALA A 27 16.73 15.21 1.51
CA ALA A 27 18.02 15.80 1.15
C ALA A 27 17.76 16.95 0.17
N GLY A 28 18.12 18.15 0.60
CA GLY A 28 17.86 19.39 -0.13
C GLY A 28 18.59 19.42 -1.46
N GLU A 29 17.82 19.58 -2.53
CA GLU A 29 18.26 20.17 -3.78
C GLU A 29 17.05 20.91 -4.40
N GLU A 30 17.30 22.13 -4.84
CA GLU A 30 16.34 23.08 -5.37
C GLU A 30 15.63 22.55 -6.63
N LEU A 31 14.36 22.15 -6.49
CA LEU A 31 13.45 21.92 -7.62
C LEU A 31 12.50 23.11 -7.76
N THR A 32 12.97 24.14 -8.45
CA THR A 32 12.13 25.20 -9.01
C THR A 32 11.15 24.59 -10.01
N GLY A 33 9.85 24.59 -9.67
CA GLY A 33 8.78 24.34 -10.65
C GLY A 33 7.80 23.20 -10.35
N VAL A 34 7.90 22.50 -9.20
CA VAL A 34 6.84 21.57 -8.79
C VAL A 34 5.69 22.39 -8.21
N LYS A 35 4.63 22.55 -9.01
CA LYS A 35 3.34 23.07 -8.58
C LYS A 35 2.89 22.24 -7.37
N ARG A 36 3.08 22.77 -6.16
CA ARG A 36 2.67 22.13 -4.90
C ARG A 36 1.14 22.09 -4.88
N SER A 37 0.58 21.04 -5.48
CA SER A 37 -0.83 20.68 -5.32
C SER A 37 -1.11 20.54 -3.81
N PRO A 38 -2.30 20.94 -3.33
CA PRO A 38 -2.61 20.95 -1.91
C PRO A 38 -2.28 19.59 -1.27
N LEU A 39 -1.43 19.64 -0.25
CA LEU A 39 -0.68 18.52 0.32
C LEU A 39 -1.54 17.39 0.90
N VAL A 40 -2.85 17.61 1.04
CA VAL A 40 -3.79 16.65 1.63
C VAL A 40 -5.11 16.72 0.87
N THR A 41 -5.37 15.74 0.02
CA THR A 41 -6.71 15.55 -0.55
C THR A 41 -7.65 15.01 0.54
N PRO A 42 -8.96 15.28 0.48
CA PRO A 42 -9.91 14.70 1.43
C PRO A 42 -9.87 13.17 1.43
N ALA A 43 -9.67 12.54 0.26
CA ALA A 43 -9.53 11.09 0.14
C ALA A 43 -8.30 10.56 0.91
N ALA A 44 -7.18 11.29 0.89
CA ALA A 44 -6.00 10.95 1.67
C ALA A 44 -6.24 11.05 3.17
N ALA A 45 -6.89 12.12 3.60
CA ALA A 45 -7.26 12.29 5.01
C ALA A 45 -8.17 11.15 5.48
N CYS A 46 -9.12 10.71 4.65
CA CYS A 46 -9.96 9.55 4.94
C CYS A 46 -9.15 8.25 5.02
N ALA A 47 -8.22 8.02 4.08
CA ALA A 47 -7.34 6.84 4.13
C ALA A 47 -6.50 6.82 5.43
N LEU A 48 -5.92 7.96 5.81
CA LEU A 48 -5.17 8.10 7.06
C LEU A 48 -6.06 7.87 8.29
N ALA A 49 -7.29 8.38 8.28
CA ALA A 49 -8.26 8.12 9.35
C ALA A 49 -8.61 6.62 9.46
N MET A 50 -8.76 5.91 8.34
CA MET A 50 -8.97 4.46 8.33
C MET A 50 -7.75 3.70 8.87
N VAL A 51 -6.53 4.12 8.54
CA VAL A 51 -5.30 3.55 9.11
C VAL A 51 -5.26 3.76 10.62
N ALA A 52 -5.53 4.98 11.10
CA ALA A 52 -5.56 5.28 12.54
C ALA A 52 -6.66 4.48 13.26
N ALA A 53 -7.87 4.43 12.70
CA ALA A 53 -9.00 3.69 13.28
C ALA A 53 -8.74 2.18 13.32
N SER A 54 -8.22 1.60 12.23
CA SER A 54 -7.86 0.17 12.20
C SER A 54 -6.70 -0.16 13.13
N GLY A 55 -5.71 0.74 13.27
CA GLY A 55 -4.63 0.62 14.25
C GLY A 55 -5.15 0.64 15.69
N ALA A 56 -6.06 1.56 16.02
CA ALA A 56 -6.71 1.61 17.32
C ALA A 56 -7.55 0.34 17.59
N ALA A 57 -8.31 -0.14 16.59
CA ALA A 57 -9.08 -1.38 16.69
C ALA A 57 -8.17 -2.60 16.90
N PHE A 58 -7.06 -2.68 16.16
CA PHE A 58 -6.04 -3.72 16.33
C PHE A 58 -5.42 -3.68 17.72
N TYR A 59 -5.06 -2.48 18.21
CA TYR A 59 -4.52 -2.31 19.56
C TYR A 59 -5.53 -2.73 20.63
N CYS A 60 -6.79 -2.31 20.53
CA CYS A 60 -7.84 -2.72 21.45
C CYS A 60 -8.08 -4.24 21.41
N ALA A 61 -8.13 -4.85 20.22
CA ALA A 61 -8.27 -6.29 20.07
C ALA A 61 -7.08 -7.03 20.71
N ALA A 62 -5.85 -6.57 20.43
CA ALA A 62 -4.65 -7.12 21.03
C ALA A 62 -4.69 -6.98 22.56
N HIS A 63 -5.04 -5.80 23.07
CA HIS A 63 -5.13 -5.54 24.50
C HIS A 63 -6.23 -6.35 25.19
N VAL A 64 -7.37 -6.61 24.55
CA VAL A 64 -8.42 -7.50 25.10
C VAL A 64 -7.94 -8.95 25.11
N LEU A 65 -7.32 -9.41 24.03
CA LEU A 65 -6.80 -10.77 23.91
C LEU A 65 -5.66 -11.06 24.90
N LEU A 66 -4.75 -10.09 25.09
CA LEU A 66 -3.63 -10.18 26.03
C LEU A 66 -4.05 -9.85 27.47
N GLY A 67 -4.90 -8.85 27.65
CA GLY A 67 -5.29 -8.28 28.94
C GLY A 67 -6.37 -9.06 29.69
N ALA A 68 -7.18 -9.88 29.00
CA ALA A 68 -8.09 -10.83 29.64
C ALA A 68 -7.35 -11.85 30.54
N HIS A 69 -6.03 -11.94 30.46
CA HIS A 69 -5.21 -12.88 31.22
C HIS A 69 -4.36 -12.22 32.33
N SER A 70 -4.32 -10.87 32.41
CA SER A 70 -3.57 -10.16 33.46
C SER A 70 -4.33 -9.99 34.79
N GLY A 71 -5.62 -10.32 34.82
CA GLY A 71 -6.47 -10.26 36.02
C GLY A 71 -6.45 -11.55 36.84
N GLY A 72 -5.34 -11.84 37.54
CA GLY A 72 -5.41 -12.53 38.83
C GLY A 72 -5.45 -14.06 38.91
N SER A 73 -5.12 -14.84 37.89
CA SER A 73 -4.83 -16.27 38.11
C SER A 73 -3.76 -16.84 37.20
N ALA A 74 -2.60 -17.06 37.83
CA ALA A 74 -1.56 -18.02 37.51
C ALA A 74 -1.54 -18.58 36.08
N ALA A 75 -0.55 -18.17 35.30
CA ALA A 75 0.24 -19.06 34.43
C ALA A 75 -0.53 -20.12 33.61
N HIS A 76 -1.72 -19.80 33.08
CA HIS A 76 -2.40 -20.72 32.20
C HIS A 76 -1.67 -20.71 30.84
N PRO A 77 -1.10 -21.84 30.39
CA PRO A 77 -0.33 -21.93 29.15
C PRO A 77 -1.14 -21.52 27.92
N VAL A 78 -2.47 -21.53 28.04
CA VAL A 78 -3.42 -21.12 27.00
C VAL A 78 -3.25 -19.65 26.61
N GLY A 79 -3.03 -18.75 27.57
CA GLY A 79 -2.86 -17.32 27.28
C GLY A 79 -1.55 -17.02 26.54
N VAL A 80 -0.47 -17.69 26.96
CA VAL A 80 0.84 -17.57 26.32
C VAL A 80 0.80 -18.17 24.91
N MET A 81 0.21 -19.37 24.74
CA MET A 81 0.05 -19.98 23.42
C MET A 81 -0.78 -19.10 22.49
N PHE A 82 -1.88 -18.54 22.96
CA PHE A 82 -2.72 -17.68 22.13
C PHE A 82 -2.00 -16.39 21.73
N GLY A 83 -1.33 -15.72 22.68
CA GLY A 83 -0.51 -14.55 22.39
C GLY A 83 0.60 -14.83 21.37
N THR A 84 1.31 -15.94 21.49
CA THR A 84 2.43 -16.26 20.57
C THR A 84 1.99 -16.81 19.23
N LEU A 85 0.87 -17.55 19.17
CA LEU A 85 0.41 -18.22 17.93
C LEU A 85 -0.59 -17.38 17.14
N ALA A 86 -1.44 -16.60 17.81
CA ALA A 86 -2.47 -15.81 17.14
C ALA A 86 -2.01 -14.39 16.76
N MET A 87 -1.00 -13.82 17.44
CA MET A 87 -0.50 -12.48 17.09
C MET A 87 0.15 -12.41 15.71
N PRO A 88 1.02 -13.35 15.29
CA PRO A 88 1.64 -13.28 13.96
C PRO A 88 0.62 -13.22 12.81
N PRO A 89 -0.39 -14.11 12.70
CA PRO A 89 -1.36 -14.03 11.62
C PRO A 89 -2.25 -12.79 11.71
N LEU A 90 -2.59 -12.32 12.92
CA LEU A 90 -3.39 -11.10 13.08
C LEU A 90 -2.61 -9.85 12.64
N ALA A 91 -1.32 -9.78 12.96
CA ALA A 91 -0.44 -8.70 12.52
C ALA A 91 -0.26 -8.71 10.99
N ILE A 92 -0.10 -9.88 10.38
CA ILE A 92 -0.03 -10.02 8.91
C ILE A 92 -1.34 -9.56 8.27
N LEU A 93 -2.50 -9.95 8.83
CA LEU A 93 -3.80 -9.52 8.32
C LEU A 93 -3.99 -8.00 8.44
N TRP A 94 -3.57 -7.40 9.56
CA TRP A 94 -3.62 -5.96 9.76
C TRP A 94 -2.69 -5.22 8.79
N LEU A 95 -1.46 -5.70 8.60
CA LEU A 95 -0.54 -5.15 7.60
C LEU A 95 -1.11 -5.28 6.19
N ALA A 96 -1.73 -6.41 5.86
CA ALA A 96 -2.41 -6.60 4.59
C ALA A 96 -3.59 -5.62 4.42
N PHE A 97 -4.26 -5.22 5.50
CA PHE A 97 -5.29 -4.20 5.40
C PHE A 97 -4.69 -2.80 5.15
N VAL A 98 -3.62 -2.46 5.85
CA VAL A 98 -3.06 -1.10 5.93
C VAL A 98 -2.13 -0.74 4.77
N VAL A 99 -1.37 -1.70 4.23
CA VAL A 99 -0.42 -1.46 3.13
C VAL A 99 -1.07 -0.80 1.90
N PRO A 100 -2.21 -1.28 1.38
CA PRO A 100 -2.90 -0.62 0.26
C PRO A 100 -3.26 0.84 0.53
N LEU A 101 -3.62 1.18 1.77
CA LEU A 101 -3.99 2.55 2.16
C LEU A 101 -2.76 3.47 2.16
N PHE A 102 -1.62 3.01 2.67
CA PHE A 102 -0.38 3.80 2.62
C PHE A 102 0.10 4.03 1.18
N VAL A 103 0.01 3.01 0.34
CA VAL A 103 0.34 3.14 -1.08
C VAL A 103 -0.61 4.12 -1.77
N PHE A 104 -1.91 4.03 -1.49
CA PHE A 104 -2.89 5.00 -1.99
C PHE A 104 -2.55 6.43 -1.59
N VAL A 105 -2.20 6.67 -0.31
CA VAL A 105 -1.79 8.01 0.17
C VAL A 105 -0.52 8.50 -0.53
N SER A 106 0.41 7.60 -0.86
CA SER A 106 1.67 7.94 -1.55
C SER A 106 1.49 8.20 -3.04
N CYS A 107 0.50 7.56 -3.68
CA CYS A 107 0.26 7.56 -5.13
C CYS A 107 -1.15 8.07 -5.48
N GLN A 108 -1.64 9.11 -4.80
CA GLN A 108 -3.03 9.58 -4.93
C GLN A 108 -3.42 9.95 -6.36
N ASP A 109 -2.48 10.45 -7.15
CA ASP A 109 -2.73 10.84 -8.54
C ASP A 109 -3.08 9.64 -9.45
N ASP A 110 -2.57 8.45 -9.14
CA ASP A 110 -2.81 7.23 -9.92
C ASP A 110 -4.18 6.60 -9.62
N PHE A 111 -4.76 6.93 -8.47
CA PHE A 111 -6.06 6.42 -8.02
C PHE A 111 -7.18 7.46 -8.08
N ARG A 112 -7.07 8.48 -8.95
CA ARG A 112 -8.08 9.52 -9.12
C ARG A 112 -9.47 8.91 -9.34
N GLY A 113 -10.43 9.32 -8.51
CA GLY A 113 -11.82 8.84 -8.55
C GLY A 113 -12.08 7.58 -7.71
N SER A 114 -11.05 6.96 -7.13
CA SER A 114 -11.23 5.86 -6.17
C SER A 114 -11.44 6.42 -4.76
N ASN A 115 -12.47 5.94 -4.07
CA ASN A 115 -12.75 6.31 -2.68
C ASN A 115 -12.33 5.16 -1.74
N PRO A 116 -11.33 5.35 -0.85
CA PRO A 116 -10.88 4.31 0.06
C PRO A 116 -11.93 3.93 1.12
N LEU A 117 -12.91 4.81 1.41
CA LEU A 117 -14.01 4.52 2.34
C LEU A 117 -15.04 3.55 1.75
N SER A 118 -15.15 3.49 0.41
CA SER A 118 -16.05 2.55 -0.24
C SER A 118 -15.41 1.16 -0.26
N PRO A 119 -16.10 0.09 0.16
CA PRO A 119 -15.54 -1.26 0.16
C PRO A 119 -15.10 -1.71 -1.24
N LEU A 120 -15.85 -1.34 -2.30
CA LEU A 120 -15.47 -1.63 -3.67
C LEU A 120 -14.24 -0.82 -4.12
N GLY A 121 -14.17 0.44 -3.71
CA GLY A 121 -13.01 1.31 -4.00
C GLY A 121 -11.75 0.79 -3.32
N TYR A 122 -11.85 0.39 -2.05
CA TYR A 122 -10.77 -0.26 -1.32
C TYR A 122 -10.30 -1.55 -1.99
N LEU A 123 -11.23 -2.45 -2.38
CA LEU A 123 -10.87 -3.70 -3.07
C LEU A 123 -10.14 -3.45 -4.40
N HIS A 124 -10.55 -2.43 -5.15
CA HIS A 124 -9.89 -2.04 -6.39
C HIS A 124 -8.46 -1.55 -6.12
N ILE A 125 -8.28 -0.66 -5.15
CA ILE A 125 -6.96 -0.18 -4.71
C ILE A 125 -6.09 -1.37 -4.26
N ALA A 126 -6.58 -2.20 -3.35
CA ALA A 126 -5.87 -3.36 -2.83
C ALA A 126 -5.44 -4.30 -3.95
N ARG A 127 -6.35 -4.64 -4.88
CA ARG A 127 -6.03 -5.52 -6.01
C ARG A 127 -4.90 -4.96 -6.87
N ARG A 128 -4.92 -3.66 -7.19
CA ARG A 128 -3.86 -3.03 -7.99
C ARG A 128 -2.53 -3.00 -7.25
N VAL A 129 -2.54 -2.63 -5.98
CA VAL A 129 -1.35 -2.58 -5.14
C VAL A 129 -0.72 -3.98 -5.00
N TYR A 130 -1.51 -5.00 -4.67
CA TYR A 130 -1.02 -6.37 -4.55
C TYR A 130 -0.56 -6.97 -5.87
N HIS A 131 -1.26 -6.68 -6.96
CA HIS A 131 -0.84 -7.11 -8.29
C HIS A 131 0.49 -6.48 -8.70
N ALA A 132 0.67 -5.18 -8.45
CA ALA A 132 1.92 -4.49 -8.72
C ALA A 132 3.09 -5.04 -7.86
N MET A 133 2.85 -5.29 -6.56
CA MET A 133 3.85 -5.88 -5.67
C MET A 133 4.22 -7.31 -6.09
N ALA A 134 3.24 -8.13 -6.48
CA ALA A 134 3.47 -9.51 -6.91
C ALA A 134 4.30 -9.61 -8.20
N ASN A 135 4.09 -8.70 -9.15
CA ASN A 135 4.75 -8.75 -10.45
C ASN A 135 6.17 -8.17 -10.46
N ARG A 136 6.49 -7.22 -9.58
CA ARG A 136 7.80 -6.55 -9.57
C ARG A 136 8.82 -7.17 -8.64
N GLY A 137 8.41 -7.93 -7.62
CA GLY A 137 9.32 -8.47 -6.60
C GLY A 137 9.95 -7.40 -5.68
N ASP A 138 9.93 -6.14 -6.08
CA ASP A 138 10.42 -4.98 -5.34
C ASP A 138 9.27 -4.07 -4.89
N LEU A 139 9.37 -3.51 -3.68
CA LEU A 139 8.43 -2.52 -3.11
C LEU A 139 8.47 -1.15 -3.81
N LYS A 140 9.26 -0.99 -4.89
CA LYS A 140 9.29 0.22 -5.71
C LYS A 140 8.09 0.22 -6.66
N LEU A 141 6.97 0.76 -6.19
CA LEU A 141 5.82 1.06 -7.02
C LEU A 141 6.12 2.34 -7.82
N SER A 142 6.04 2.25 -9.15
CA SER A 142 6.03 3.43 -10.02
C SER A 142 4.59 3.72 -10.41
N SER A 143 4.26 5.00 -10.63
CA SER A 143 2.96 5.41 -11.19
C SER A 143 2.61 4.73 -12.51
N LYS A 144 3.59 4.18 -13.24
CA LYS A 144 3.34 3.41 -14.47
C LYS A 144 2.77 2.02 -14.23
N ASP A 145 2.83 1.51 -12.99
CA ASP A 145 2.40 0.15 -12.62
C ASP A 145 1.07 0.10 -11.86
N LEU A 146 0.53 1.25 -11.48
CA LEU A 146 -0.71 1.44 -10.71
C LEU A 146 -1.87 1.90 -11.61
#